data_AF-A0A9D1SQ08-F1
#
_entry.id   AF-A0A9D1SQ08-F1
#
_cell.length_a   1.000
_cell.length_b   1.000
_cell.length_c   1.000
_cell.angle_alpha   90.00
_cell.angle_beta   90.00
_cell.angle_gamma   90.00
#
_symmetry.space_group_name_H-M   'P 1'
#
loop_
_entity.id
_entity.type
_entity.pdbx_description
1 polymer ?
#
loop_
_entity_poly.entity_id
_entity_poly.type
_entity_poly.pdbx_seq_one_letter_code
_entity_poly.pdbx_strand_id
1 'polypeptide(L)'
;MKTCNHCGAQLLDEAVMCPKCGCPAIGGGTNQKPSGISIAALICAFFIPLLGWILGGIGKKNAPNNVSRDLSVAGIVIATIVFVVNLLLL
;
A
#
# COMPACT_ATOMS: atom_id res chain seq x y z
N MET A 1 28.36 22.69 -2.82
CA MET A 1 29.19 21.50 -2.51
C MET A 1 28.62 20.84 -1.27
N LYS A 2 28.11 19.61 -1.41
CA LYS A 2 27.51 18.86 -0.31
C LYS A 2 28.51 17.80 0.17
N THR A 3 28.56 17.53 1.46
CA THR A 3 29.48 16.53 2.03
C THR A 3 28.67 15.36 2.55
N CYS A 4 29.14 14.14 2.32
CA CYS A 4 28.46 12.95 2.84
C CYS A 4 28.66 12.86 4.36
N ASN A 5 27.58 12.84 5.15
CA ASN A 5 27.69 12.67 6.61
C ASN A 5 28.17 11.28 7.04
N HIS A 6 28.15 10.29 6.15
CA HIS A 6 28.56 8.92 6.47
C HIS A 6 30.05 8.67 6.21
N CYS A 7 30.59 9.22 5.11
CA CYS A 7 31.97 8.95 4.70
C CYS A 7 32.85 10.20 4.55
N GLY A 8 32.29 11.40 4.77
CA GLY A 8 33.03 12.66 4.67
C GLY A 8 33.46 13.06 3.26
N ALA A 9 33.06 12.31 2.22
CA ALA A 9 33.42 12.63 0.85
C ALA A 9 32.67 13.89 0.34
N GLN A 10 33.38 14.75 -0.38
CA GLN A 10 32.78 15.88 -1.10
C GLN A 10 32.01 15.38 -2.32
N LEU A 11 30.77 15.82 -2.44
CA LEU A 11 29.82 15.44 -3.49
C LEU A 11 29.43 16.70 -4.26
N LEU A 12 29.36 16.57 -5.59
CA LEU A 12 28.78 17.61 -6.45
C LEU A 12 27.29 17.75 -6.10
N ASP A 13 26.75 18.97 -6.12
CA ASP A 13 25.38 19.30 -5.68
C ASP A 13 24.28 18.52 -6.43
N GLU A 14 24.59 17.93 -7.59
CA GLU A 14 23.70 17.07 -8.39
C GLU A 14 23.80 15.56 -8.08
N ALA A 15 24.81 15.12 -7.33
CA ALA A 15 25.01 13.69 -7.05
C ALA A 15 23.83 13.15 -6.23
N VAL A 16 23.09 12.16 -6.74
CA VAL A 16 21.94 11.55 -6.03
C VAL A 16 22.42 10.52 -5.01
N MET A 17 23.54 9.86 -5.29
CA MET A 17 24.15 8.81 -4.47
C MET A 17 25.63 9.10 -4.26
N CYS A 18 26.17 8.74 -3.10
CA CYS A 18 27.59 8.86 -2.82
C CYS A 18 28.37 7.71 -3.50
N PRO A 19 29.32 7.98 -4.42
CA PRO A 19 30.07 6.92 -5.11
C PRO A 19 31.06 6.17 -4.20
N LYS A 20 31.36 6.70 -3.01
CA LYS A 20 32.27 6.09 -2.02
C LYS A 20 31.58 5.12 -1.07
N CYS A 21 30.36 5.42 -0.63
CA CYS A 21 29.66 4.62 0.39
C CYS A 21 28.25 4.16 -0.02
N GLY A 22 27.73 4.61 -1.16
CA GLY A 22 26.39 4.25 -1.64
C GLY A 22 25.23 4.93 -0.90
N CYS A 23 25.49 5.70 0.17
CA CYS A 23 24.44 6.43 0.87
C CYS A 23 23.86 7.56 -0.02
N PRO A 24 22.54 7.83 0.08
CA PRO A 24 21.91 8.93 -0.65
C PRO A 24 22.55 10.26 -0.26
N ALA A 25 22.79 11.12 -1.24
CA ALA A 25 23.38 12.43 -0.97
C ALA A 25 22.37 13.34 -0.27
N ILE A 26 22.81 13.96 0.82
CA ILE A 26 22.01 14.92 1.60
C ILE A 26 21.69 16.11 0.70
N GLY A 27 20.41 16.28 0.37
CA GLY A 27 19.93 17.28 -0.59
C GLY A 27 19.16 16.70 -1.78
N GLY A 28 19.11 15.38 -1.94
CA GLY A 28 18.06 14.74 -2.74
C GLY A 28 16.75 14.89 -2.00
N GLY A 29 16.06 16.01 -2.21
CA GLY A 29 14.77 16.29 -1.60
C GLY A 29 13.89 15.07 -1.77
N THR A 30 13.57 14.41 -0.67
CA THR A 30 12.44 13.50 -0.59
C THR A 30 11.22 14.37 -0.74
N ASN A 31 10.95 14.75 -1.99
CA ASN A 31 9.64 15.17 -2.41
C ASN A 31 8.75 14.01 -1.98
N GLN A 32 8.07 14.19 -0.86
CA GLN A 32 6.94 13.38 -0.43
C GLN A 32 5.79 13.65 -1.42
N LYS A 33 6.07 13.47 -2.72
CA LYS A 33 5.07 13.25 -3.73
C LYS A 33 4.40 11.95 -3.28
N PRO A 34 3.06 11.85 -3.25
CA PRO A 34 2.41 10.56 -3.05
C PRO A 34 3.05 9.59 -4.04
N SER A 35 3.79 8.63 -3.52
CA SER A 35 4.48 7.62 -4.31
C SER A 35 3.43 6.96 -5.19
N GLY A 36 3.76 6.60 -6.45
CA GLY A 36 2.82 5.83 -7.27
C GLY A 36 2.32 4.56 -6.57
N ILE A 37 3.14 4.03 -5.64
CA ILE A 37 2.80 2.98 -4.68
C ILE A 37 1.60 3.33 -3.80
N SER A 38 1.47 4.55 -3.28
CA SER A 38 0.34 4.98 -2.45
C SER A 38 -0.95 5.06 -3.26
N ILE A 39 -0.90 5.58 -4.49
CA ILE A 39 -2.07 5.63 -5.39
C ILE A 39 -2.49 4.21 -5.83
N ALA A 40 -1.52 3.34 -6.14
CA ALA A 40 -1.79 1.97 -6.54
C ALA A 40 -2.36 1.14 -5.37
N ALA A 41 -1.88 1.36 -4.14
CA ALA A 41 -2.43 0.75 -2.94
C ALA A 41 -3.88 1.18 -2.72
N LEU A 42 -4.22 2.47 -2.93
CA LEU A 42 -5.59 2.96 -2.83
C LEU A 42 -6.53 2.27 -3.84
N ILE A 43 -6.10 2.21 -5.11
CA ILE A 43 -6.89 1.58 -6.17
C ILE A 43 -7.11 0.09 -5.83
N CYS A 44 -6.04 -0.64 -5.48
CA CYS A 44 -6.15 -2.06 -5.16
C CYS A 44 -7.02 -2.31 -3.92
N ALA A 45 -6.90 -1.47 -2.90
CA ALA A 45 -7.74 -1.52 -1.69
C ALA A 45 -9.24 -1.33 -1.98
N PHE A 46 -9.59 -0.62 -3.06
CA PHE A 46 -10.98 -0.43 -3.47
C PHE A 46 -11.55 -1.64 -4.24
N PHE A 47 -10.72 -2.34 -5.02
CA PHE A 47 -11.16 -3.51 -5.81
C PHE A 47 -11.25 -4.81 -5.00
N ILE A 48 -10.42 -5.00 -3.98
CA ILE A 48 -10.45 -6.18 -3.09
C ILE A 48 -11.83 -6.41 -2.41
N PRO A 49 -12.48 -5.40 -1.80
CA PRO A 49 -13.79 -5.59 -1.18
C PRO A 49 -14.90 -5.93 -2.19
N LEU A 50 -14.82 -5.44 -3.43
CA LEU A 50 -15.74 -5.81 -4.52
C LEU A 50 -15.63 -7.30 -4.85
N LEU A 51 -14.40 -7.82 -4.98
CA LEU A 51 -14.14 -9.25 -5.19
C LEU A 51 -14.66 -10.08 -4.01
N GLY A 52 -14.41 -9.64 -2.77
CA GLY A 52 -14.90 -10.29 -1.56
C GLY A 52 -16.44 -10.38 -1.49
N TRP A 53 -17.14 -9.33 -1.94
CA TRP A 53 -18.60 -9.32 -2.03
C TRP A 53 -19.14 -10.32 -3.06
N ILE A 54 -18.56 -10.36 -4.26
CA ILE A 54 -19.01 -11.26 -5.33
C ILE A 54 -18.74 -12.72 -4.95
N LEU A 55 -17.51 -13.03 -4.52
CA LEU A 55 -17.09 -14.39 -4.12
C LEU A 55 -17.86 -14.85 -2.88
N GLY A 56 -18.04 -13.97 -1.88
CA GLY A 56 -18.84 -14.27 -0.69
C GLY A 56 -20.32 -14.51 -1.03
N GLY A 57 -20.89 -13.75 -1.96
CA GLY A 57 -22.27 -13.91 -2.41
C GLY A 57 -22.51 -15.25 -3.14
N ILE A 58 -21.59 -15.65 -4.02
CA ILE A 58 -21.63 -16.95 -4.71
C ILE A 58 -21.40 -18.09 -3.71
N GLY A 59 -20.41 -17.95 -2.82
CA GLY A 59 -20.11 -18.92 -1.77
C GLY A 59 -21.29 -19.17 -0.83
N LYS A 60 -22.01 -18.12 -0.45
CA LYS A 60 -23.23 -18.24 0.39
C LYS A 60 -24.34 -19.07 -0.28
N LYS A 61 -24.49 -18.96 -1.61
CA LYS A 61 -25.50 -19.69 -2.40
C LYS A 61 -25.13 -21.15 -2.65
N ASN A 62 -23.84 -21.45 -2.82
CA ASN A 62 -23.33 -22.81 -3.10
C ASN A 62 -22.77 -23.52 -1.84
N ALA A 63 -22.93 -22.94 -0.65
CA ALA A 63 -22.40 -23.53 0.59
C ALA A 63 -23.09 -24.86 0.92
N PRO A 64 -22.35 -25.99 1.02
CA PRO A 64 -22.92 -27.30 1.33
C PRO A 64 -23.24 -27.47 2.83
N ASN A 65 -22.61 -26.68 3.70
CA ASN A 65 -22.80 -26.72 5.15
C ASN A 65 -22.98 -25.31 5.72
N ASN A 66 -23.56 -25.23 6.92
CA ASN A 66 -23.79 -23.98 7.64
C ASN A 66 -22.48 -23.28 8.07
N VAL A 67 -21.36 -24.01 8.18
CA VAL A 67 -20.04 -23.48 8.55
C VAL A 67 -19.46 -22.59 7.44
N SER A 68 -19.47 -23.05 6.19
CA SER A 68 -18.99 -22.27 5.03
C SER A 68 -19.88 -21.07 4.72
N ARG A 69 -21.17 -21.16 5.08
CA ARG A 69 -22.12 -20.05 4.98
C ARG A 69 -21.80 -18.95 6.00
N ASP A 70 -21.45 -19.33 7.22
CA ASP A 70 -21.04 -18.41 8.28
C ASP A 70 -19.73 -17.70 7.94
N LEU A 71 -18.73 -18.45 7.44
CA LEU A 71 -17.44 -17.90 7.02
C LEU A 71 -17.59 -16.94 5.82
N SER A 72 -18.46 -17.27 4.85
CA SER A 72 -18.74 -16.36 3.72
C SER A 72 -19.45 -15.09 4.17
N VAL A 73 -20.37 -15.17 5.13
CA VAL A 73 -21.04 -13.99 5.70
C VAL A 73 -20.05 -13.13 6.49
N ALA A 74 -19.19 -13.73 7.30
CA ALA A 74 -18.14 -13.02 8.02
C ALA A 74 -17.20 -12.26 7.05
N GLY A 75 -16.81 -12.92 5.95
CA GLY A 75 -15.99 -12.29 4.89
C GLY A 75 -16.67 -11.09 4.23
N ILE A 76 -17.98 -11.19 3.90
CA ILE A 76 -18.77 -10.08 3.35
C ILE A 76 -18.82 -8.90 4.34
N VAL A 77 -19.09 -9.19 5.62
CA VAL A 77 -19.19 -8.16 6.67
C VAL A 77 -17.85 -7.44 6.85
N ILE A 78 -16.75 -8.18 6.93
CA ILE A 78 -15.41 -7.60 7.05
C ILE A 78 -15.07 -6.75 5.83
N ALA A 79 -15.36 -7.24 4.61
CA ALA A 79 -15.13 -6.48 3.38
C ALA A 79 -15.91 -5.15 3.37
N THR A 80 -17.17 -5.16 3.82
CA THR A 80 -17.99 -3.94 3.95
C THR A 80 -17.41 -2.97 4.97
N ILE A 81 -17.00 -3.44 6.15
CA ILE A 81 -16.43 -2.57 7.20
C ILE A 81 -15.12 -1.94 6.71
N VAL A 82 -14.23 -2.73 6.12
CA VAL A 82 -12.95 -2.25 5.59
C VAL A 82 -13.18 -1.23 4.47
N PHE A 83 -14.16 -1.43 3.59
CA PHE A 83 -14.52 -0.47 2.56
C PHE A 83 -15.00 0.86 3.14
N VAL A 84 -15.92 0.81 4.13
CA VAL A 84 -16.44 2.01 4.79
C VAL A 84 -15.33 2.76 5.53
N VAL A 85 -14.47 2.07 6.28
CA VAL A 85 -13.33 2.68 6.98
C VAL A 85 -12.38 3.35 6.00
N ASN A 86 -12.03 2.70 4.89
CA ASN A 86 -11.16 3.30 3.86
C ASN A 86 -11.82 4.54 3.21
N LEU A 87 -13.13 4.51 2.97
CA LEU A 87 -13.88 5.66 2.45
C LEU A 87 -13.95 6.83 3.44
N LEU A 88 -13.99 6.54 4.75
CA LEU A 88 -14.08 7.54 5.82
C LEU A 88 -12.71 8.18 6.15
N LEU A 89 -11.62 7.45 5.87
CA LEU A 89 -10.24 7.87 6.13
C LEU A 89 -9.64 8.63 4.93
N LEU A 90 -10.25 8.49 3.74
CA LEU A 90 -9.92 9.24 2.53
C LEU A 90 -10.50 10.66 2.57
#